data_AF-A0A529ZLK0-F1
#
_entry.id   AF-A0A529ZLK0-F1
#
_cell.length_a   1.000
_cell.length_b   1.000
_cell.length_c   1.000
_cell.angle_alpha   90.00
_cell.angle_beta   90.00
_cell.angle_gamma   90.00
#
_symmetry.space_group_name_H-M   'P 1'
#
loop_
_entity.id
_entity.type
_entity.pdbx_description
1 polymer ?
#
loop_
_entity_poly.entity_id
_entity_poly.type
_entity_poly.pdbx_seq_one_letter_code
_entity_poly.pdbx_strand_id
1 'polypeptide(L)' 'HPGAAMLTLVGDENGAGLVVDGTAKALPAGYRPGYDAARGVAAIAAAVRGERHQGETAAACLTRLGAAGIAELYRRNE' A
#
# COMPACT_ATOMS: atom_id res chain seq x y z
N HIS A 1 -8.88 8.80 15.67
CA HIS A 1 -7.96 8.39 14.60
C HIS A 1 -8.51 7.16 13.90
N PRO A 2 -8.31 7.00 12.58
CA PRO A 2 -8.68 5.77 11.89
C PRO A 2 -8.00 4.58 12.56
N GLY A 3 -8.74 3.47 12.66
CA GLY A 3 -8.21 2.20 13.16
C GLY A 3 -7.14 1.63 12.23
N ALA A 4 -6.50 0.53 12.65
CA ALA A 4 -5.55 -0.17 11.80
C ALA A 4 -6.24 -0.67 10.53
N ALA A 5 -5.54 -0.58 9.40
CA ALA A 5 -5.98 -1.10 8.12
C ALA A 5 -4.80 -1.73 7.38
N MET A 6 -5.12 -2.69 6.51
CA MET A 6 -4.13 -3.37 5.67
C MET A 6 -3.32 -2.36 4.83
N LEU A 7 -3.97 -1.31 4.33
CA LEU A 7 -3.35 -0.20 3.61
C LEU A 7 -3.86 1.12 4.20
N THR A 8 -3.00 1.85 4.89
CA THR A 8 -3.30 3.17 5.44
C THR A 8 -2.50 4.23 4.69
N LEU A 9 -3.19 5.19 4.06
CA LEU A 9 -2.57 6.36 3.45
C LEU A 9 -2.50 7.52 4.45
N VAL A 10 -1.34 8.16 4.54
CA VAL A 10 -1.05 9.30 5.41
C VAL A 10 -0.54 10.44 4.54
N GLY A 11 -1.13 11.62 4.66
CA GLY A 11 -0.61 12.83 4.00
C GLY A 11 0.33 13.59 4.93
N ASP A 12 1.51 13.97 4.45
CA ASP A 12 2.44 14.89 5.12
C ASP A 12 3.20 15.77 4.11
N GLU A 13 4.23 16.49 4.57
CA GLU A 13 5.04 17.39 3.75
C GLU A 13 5.79 16.70 2.60
N ASN A 14 5.99 15.38 2.68
CA ASN A 14 6.63 14.56 1.65
C ASN A 14 5.63 14.01 0.61
N GLY A 15 4.34 14.33 0.77
CA GLY A 15 3.26 13.84 -0.09
C GLY A 15 2.39 12.80 0.62
N ALA A 16 2.22 11.64 -0.01
CA ALA A 16 1.43 10.53 0.54
C ALA A 16 2.33 9.36 0.96
N GLY A 17 2.32 9.04 2.25
CA GLY A 17 2.94 7.87 2.83
C GLY A 17 1.98 6.68 2.90
N LEU A 18 2.49 5.47 2.69
CA LEU A 18 1.77 4.23 2.91
C LEU A 18 2.28 3.52 4.18
N VAL A 19 1.36 3.22 5.09
CA VAL A 19 1.56 2.28 6.20
C VAL A 19 0.83 0.98 5.84
N VAL A 20 1.53 -0.15 5.97
CA VAL A 20 0.95 -1.49 5.75
C VAL A 20 0.61 -2.11 7.10
N ASP A 21 -0.59 -2.68 7.19
CA ASP A 21 -1.12 -3.33 8.40
C ASP A 21 -0.95 -2.50 9.68
N GLY A 22 -1.40 -1.24 9.60
CA GLY A 22 -1.13 -0.26 10.65
C GLY A 22 -2.04 0.95 10.60
N THR A 23 -1.78 1.87 11.52
CA THR A 23 -2.56 3.10 11.67
C THR A 23 -1.83 4.29 11.05
N ALA A 24 -2.54 5.41 10.88
CA ALA A 24 -1.97 6.65 10.38
C ALA A 24 -0.93 7.30 11.33
N LYS A 25 -0.71 6.74 12.53
CA LYS A 25 0.33 7.18 13.47
C LYS A 25 1.68 6.50 13.26
N ALA A 26 1.71 5.39 12.52
CA ALA A 26 2.94 4.66 12.27
C ALA A 26 3.78 5.37 11.20
N LEU A 27 5.09 5.13 11.22
CA LEU A 27 5.99 5.64 10.20
C LEU A 27 5.67 4.96 8.86
N PRO A 28 5.45 5.71 7.76
CA PRO A 28 5.21 5.13 6.45
C PRO A 28 6.38 4.27 5.96
N ALA A 29 6.05 3.12 5.38
CA ALA A 29 7.01 2.23 4.74
C ALA A 29 7.46 2.78 3.36
N GLY A 30 6.74 3.74 2.79
CA GLY A 30 7.13 4.40 1.55
C GLY A 30 6.27 5.61 1.23
N TYR A 31 6.81 6.49 0.38
CA TYR A 31 6.19 7.76 0.00
C TYR A 31 6.02 7.89 -1.51
N ARG A 32 5.00 8.65 -1.91
CA ARG A 32 4.84 9.22 -3.24
C ARG A 32 4.69 10.75 -3.13
N PRO A 33 5.47 11.53 -3.89
CA PRO A 33 5.36 12.98 -3.85
C PRO A 33 4.07 13.48 -4.50
N GLY A 34 3.60 14.65 -4.08
CA GLY A 34 2.48 15.35 -4.71
C GLY A 34 1.21 14.49 -4.84
N TYR A 35 0.59 14.52 -6.03
CA TYR A 35 -0.66 13.82 -6.32
C TYR A 35 -0.47 12.37 -6.83
N ASP A 36 0.73 11.78 -6.67
CA ASP A 36 1.06 10.48 -7.27
C ASP A 36 0.66 9.24 -6.43
N ALA A 37 0.03 9.43 -5.28
CA ALA A 37 -0.48 8.33 -4.43
C ALA A 37 -1.33 7.32 -5.22
N ALA A 38 -2.13 7.81 -6.17
CA ALA A 38 -2.98 7.00 -7.02
C ALA A 38 -2.19 5.98 -7.86
N ARG A 39 -0.97 6.31 -8.32
CA ARG A 39 -0.12 5.36 -9.06
C ARG A 39 0.37 4.23 -8.18
N GLY A 40 0.78 4.54 -6.95
CA GLY A 40 1.19 3.53 -5.97
C GLY A 40 0.04 2.58 -5.61
N VAL A 41 -1.17 3.12 -5.40
CA VAL A 41 -2.37 2.30 -5.15
C VAL A 41 -2.72 1.45 -6.37
N ALA A 42 -2.61 2.00 -7.59
CA ALA A 42 -2.85 1.26 -8.83
C ALA A 42 -1.87 0.10 -9.01
N ALA A 43 -0.58 0.28 -8.69
CA ALA A 43 0.42 -0.78 -8.74
C ALA A 43 0.09 -1.93 -7.78
N ILE A 44 -0.33 -1.62 -6.54
CA ILE A 44 -0.79 -2.63 -5.58
C ILE A 44 -2.03 -3.35 -6.10
N ALA A 45 -3.01 -2.63 -6.65
CA ALA A 45 -4.22 -3.22 -7.20
C ALA A 45 -3.93 -4.13 -8.41
N ALA A 46 -2.96 -3.77 -9.25
CA ALA A 46 -2.49 -4.59 -10.36
C ALA A 46 -1.84 -5.89 -9.86
N ALA A 47 -0.98 -5.82 -8.84
CA ALA A 47 -0.39 -7.00 -8.21
C ALA A 47 -1.45 -7.94 -7.62
N VAL A 48 -2.44 -7.40 -6.89
CA VAL A 48 -3.56 -8.21 -6.38
C VAL A 48 -4.37 -8.85 -7.51
N ARG A 49 -4.52 -8.18 -8.65
CA ARG A 49 -5.22 -8.76 -9.80
C ARG A 49 -4.42 -9.88 -10.46
N GLY A 50 -3.11 -9.75 -10.56
CA GLY A 50 -2.22 -10.70 -11.26
C GLY A 50 -1.79 -11.89 -10.41
N GLU A 51 -1.60 -11.71 -9.11
CA GLU A 51 -1.02 -12.74 -8.23
C GLU A 51 -2.04 -13.51 -7.41
N ARG A 52 -3.28 -13.02 -7.27
CA ARG A 52 -4.28 -13.63 -6.40
C ARG A 52 -4.68 -15.01 -6.92
N HIS A 53 -4.57 -16.01 -6.05
CA HIS A 53 -4.95 -17.38 -6.36
C HIS A 53 -6.47 -17.52 -6.48
N GLN A 54 -6.93 -18.57 -7.16
CA GLN A 54 -8.36 -18.86 -7.29
C GLN A 54 -8.99 -19.06 -5.90
N GLY A 55 -10.06 -18.32 -5.61
CA GLY A 55 -10.74 -18.35 -4.30
C GLY A 55 -10.05 -17.53 -3.20
N GLU A 56 -8.87 -16.94 -3.46
CA GLU A 56 -8.17 -16.08 -2.49
C GLU A 56 -8.85 -14.70 -2.40
N THR A 57 -8.94 -14.17 -1.18
CA THR A 57 -9.41 -12.79 -0.94
C THR A 57 -8.30 -11.79 -1.24
N ALA A 58 -8.66 -10.53 -1.52
CA ALA A 58 -7.64 -9.49 -1.68
C ALA A 58 -6.77 -9.32 -0.42
N ALA A 59 -7.38 -9.45 0.77
CA ALA A 59 -6.67 -9.36 2.05
C ALA A 59 -5.65 -10.50 2.23
N ALA A 60 -6.01 -11.73 1.87
CA ALA A 60 -5.09 -12.87 1.91
C ALA A 60 -3.93 -12.69 0.90
N CYS A 61 -4.24 -12.24 -0.31
CA CYS A 61 -3.23 -11.92 -1.32
C CYS A 61 -2.25 -10.84 -0.83
N LEU A 62 -2.75 -9.76 -0.23
CA LEU A 62 -1.92 -8.70 0.36
C LEU A 62 -1.07 -9.23 1.52
N THR A 63 -1.64 -10.08 2.37
CA THR A 63 -0.91 -10.72 3.48
C THR A 63 0.26 -11.57 2.95
N ARG A 64 0.04 -12.33 1.86
CA ARG A 64 1.07 -13.14 1.20
C ARG A 64 2.14 -12.28 0.52
N LEU A 65 1.75 -11.19 -0.15
CA LEU A 65 2.68 -10.21 -0.73
C LEU A 65 3.59 -9.58 0.33
N GLY A 66 3.05 -9.41 1.54
CA GLY A 66 3.76 -8.90 2.70
C GLY A 66 4.06 -7.40 2.62
N ALA A 67 4.39 -6.82 3.77
CA ALA A 67 4.60 -5.38 3.90
C ALA A 67 5.74 -4.84 3.01
N ALA A 68 6.84 -5.58 2.88
CA ALA A 68 7.96 -5.19 2.04
C ALA A 68 7.59 -5.15 0.55
N GLY A 69 6.90 -6.17 0.05
CA GLY A 69 6.44 -6.22 -1.34
C GLY A 69 5.44 -5.12 -1.65
N ILE A 70 4.48 -4.88 -0.75
CA ILE A 70 3.49 -3.80 -0.87
C ILE A 70 4.16 -2.42 -0.87
N ALA A 71 5.09 -2.16 0.06
CA ALA A 71 5.80 -0.89 0.13
C ALA A 71 6.66 -0.64 -1.12
N GLU A 72 7.24 -1.70 -1.68
CA GLU A 72 8.00 -1.62 -2.91
C GLU A 72 7.11 -1.28 -4.12
N LEU A 73 6.01 -1.99 -4.30
CA LEU A 73 5.00 -1.67 -5.33
C LEU A 73 4.50 -0.23 -5.19
N TYR A 74 4.27 0.21 -3.96
CA TYR A 74 3.82 1.57 -3.69
C TYR A 74 4.82 2.63 -4.14
N ARG A 75 6.13 2.45 -3.95
CA ARG A 75 7.17 3.46 -4.24
C ARG A 75 7.64 3.50 -5.70
N ARG A 76 7.49 2.42 -6.47
CA ARG A 76 8.03 2.32 -7.85
C ARG A 76 7.46 3.35 -8.81
N ASN A 77 8.29 4.27 -9.29
CA ASN A 77 7.95 5.14 -10.42
C ASN A 77 8.14 4.37 -11.73
N GLU A 78 7.11 3.64 -12.16
CA GLU A 78 6.97 3.22 -13.56
C GLU A 78 6.27 4.32 -14.39
#